data_AF-A0A9W6YX77-F1
#
_entry.id   AF-A0A9W6YX77-F1
#
_cell.length_a   1.000
_cell.length_b   1.000
_cell.length_c   1.000
_cell.angle_alpha   90.00
_cell.angle_beta   90.00
_cell.angle_gamma   90.00
#
_symmetry.space_group_name_H-M   'P 1'
#
loop_
_entity.id
_entity.type
_entity.pdbx_description
1 polymer ?
#
loop_
_entity_poly.entity_id
_entity_poly.type
_entity_poly.pdbx_seq_one_letter_code
_entity_poly.pdbx_strand_id
1 'polypeptide(L)'
;MNHFYLGRWLPDIIQRVLFPLENTEAMQNKKLTAKQMPTINECRLCQRFQGTLVWNRNGEWFCIYADADVDINEEDKLGKKYFAKFEDFRKWKKKYTEDYYKLEDRTLTIDDEEEFKQVENQLREMRHLKNGYKMDSANVITING
;
A
#
# COMPACT_ATOMS: atom_id res chain seq x y z
N MET A 1 -20.28 -8.09 -8.98
CA MET A 1 -19.62 -7.32 -7.90
C MET A 1 -19.21 -8.29 -6.80
N ASN A 2 -17.96 -8.73 -6.71
CA ASN A 2 -17.52 -9.63 -5.62
C ASN A 2 -16.12 -9.23 -5.14
N HIS A 3 -16.05 -8.32 -4.16
CA HIS A 3 -14.83 -8.09 -3.40
C HIS A 3 -15.01 -8.72 -2.02
N PHE A 4 -14.30 -9.81 -1.75
CA PHE A 4 -14.26 -10.46 -0.44
C PHE A 4 -13.25 -9.74 0.47
N TYR A 5 -13.74 -9.05 1.50
CA TYR A 5 -12.92 -8.38 2.52
C TYR A 5 -12.71 -9.31 3.72
N LEU A 6 -11.76 -10.26 3.61
CA LEU A 6 -11.65 -11.36 4.59
C LEU A 6 -10.66 -11.19 5.73
N GLY A 7 -9.73 -10.24 5.65
CA GLY A 7 -8.47 -10.46 6.36
C GLY A 7 -8.39 -10.07 7.84
N ARG A 8 -9.48 -9.78 8.57
CA ARG A 8 -9.37 -9.35 9.99
C ARG A 8 -10.46 -9.80 10.97
N TRP A 9 -11.54 -10.42 10.52
CA TRP A 9 -12.72 -10.67 11.38
C TRP A 9 -12.87 -12.11 11.87
N LEU A 10 -12.07 -13.04 11.35
CA LEU A 10 -12.17 -14.45 11.67
C LEU A 10 -10.81 -15.01 12.12
N PRO A 11 -10.74 -15.79 13.20
CA PRO A 11 -9.56 -16.58 13.54
C PRO A 11 -9.05 -17.40 12.35
N ASP A 12 -7.74 -17.56 12.21
CA ASP A 12 -7.08 -18.26 11.09
C ASP A 12 -7.68 -19.64 10.79
N ILE A 13 -8.11 -20.36 11.84
CA ILE A 13 -8.76 -21.67 11.72
C ILE A 13 -10.08 -21.55 10.94
N ILE A 14 -10.90 -20.55 11.23
CA ILE A 14 -12.19 -20.36 10.55
C ILE A 14 -11.96 -19.88 9.11
N GLN A 15 -10.96 -19.03 8.89
CA GLN A 15 -10.61 -18.59 7.53
C GLN A 15 -10.19 -19.78 6.64
N ARG A 16 -9.41 -20.73 7.18
CA ARG A 16 -9.00 -21.94 6.44
C ARG A 16 -10.17 -22.86 6.10
N VAL A 17 -11.18 -22.93 6.96
CA VAL A 17 -12.38 -23.76 6.73
C VAL A 17 -13.32 -23.12 5.70
N LEU A 18 -13.53 -21.81 5.78
CA LEU A 18 -14.45 -21.10 4.90
C LEU A 18 -13.85 -20.80 3.52
N PHE A 19 -12.53 -20.68 3.44
CA PHE A 19 -11.78 -20.44 2.21
C PHE A 19 -10.71 -21.53 2.07
N PRO A 20 -11.11 -22.76 1.69
CA PRO A 20 -10.17 -23.82 1.37
C PRO A 20 -9.50 -23.45 0.05
N LEU A 21 -8.50 -22.59 0.12
CA LEU A 21 -7.67 -22.22 -1.02
C LEU A 21 -6.86 -23.46 -1.37
N GLU A 22 -7.24 -24.11 -2.47
CA GLU A 22 -6.68 -25.38 -2.91
C GLU A 22 -5.14 -25.32 -2.94
N ASN A 23 -4.52 -26.41 -2.46
CA ASN A 23 -3.07 -26.62 -2.34
C ASN A 23 -2.37 -26.65 -3.71
N THR A 24 -2.35 -25.53 -4.41
CA THR A 24 -1.38 -25.29 -5.47
C THR A 24 -0.09 -24.83 -4.80
N GLU A 25 1.05 -25.42 -5.16
CA GLU A 25 2.37 -25.07 -4.63
C GLU A 25 2.68 -23.56 -4.77
N ALA A 26 2.02 -22.89 -5.72
CA ALA A 26 2.04 -21.44 -5.93
C ALA A 26 1.35 -20.59 -4.82
N MET A 27 0.60 -21.19 -3.89
CA MET A 27 -0.13 -20.48 -2.81
C MET A 27 0.44 -20.69 -1.41
N GLN A 28 1.31 -21.68 -1.19
CA GLN A 28 1.78 -22.06 0.16
C GLN A 28 2.50 -20.92 0.92
N ASN A 29 2.95 -19.88 0.23
CA ASN A 29 3.64 -18.73 0.82
C ASN A 29 2.84 -17.41 0.85
N LYS A 30 1.55 -17.41 0.49
CA LYS A 30 0.74 -16.18 0.48
C LYS A 30 -0.05 -16.01 1.77
N LYS A 31 0.54 -15.29 2.74
CA LYS A 31 -0.19 -14.80 3.91
C LYS A 31 -1.24 -13.78 3.46
N LEU A 32 -2.53 -14.09 3.64
CA LEU A 32 -3.62 -13.12 3.52
C LEU A 32 -3.62 -12.21 4.74
N THR A 33 -2.75 -11.19 4.77
CA THR A 33 -2.71 -10.23 5.88
C THR A 33 -3.54 -9.00 5.51
N ALA A 34 -4.54 -8.63 6.32
CA ALA A 34 -5.17 -7.30 6.24
C ALA A 34 -4.46 -6.26 7.12
N LYS A 35 -3.13 -6.36 7.30
CA LYS A 35 -2.36 -5.45 8.18
C LYS A 35 -2.52 -3.96 7.84
N GLN A 36 -3.15 -3.64 6.71
CA GLN A 36 -3.12 -2.34 6.04
C GLN A 36 -4.51 -1.83 5.61
N MET A 37 -5.61 -2.40 6.13
CA MET A 37 -6.96 -1.85 5.94
C MET A 37 -7.59 -1.43 7.28
N PRO A 38 -8.26 -0.25 7.32
CA PRO A 38 -9.03 0.16 8.48
C PRO A 38 -10.21 -0.78 8.70
N THR A 39 -10.53 -1.04 9.96
CA THR A 39 -11.75 -1.70 10.39
C THR A 39 -12.95 -0.78 10.22
N ILE A 40 -14.16 -1.34 10.20
CA ILE A 40 -15.40 -0.57 10.16
C ILE A 40 -15.50 0.40 11.34
N ASN A 41 -15.02 -0.01 12.52
CA ASN A 41 -15.02 0.84 13.72
C ASN A 41 -14.04 2.01 13.58
N GLU A 42 -12.83 1.76 13.07
CA GLU A 42 -11.86 2.83 12.78
C GLU A 42 -12.39 3.80 11.72
N CYS A 43 -13.06 3.32 10.67
CA CYS A 43 -13.71 4.18 9.69
C CYS A 43 -14.81 5.05 10.33
N ARG A 44 -15.65 4.47 11.19
CA ARG A 44 -16.71 5.19 11.90
C ARG A 44 -16.14 6.22 12.87
N LEU A 45 -15.06 5.89 13.57
CA LEU A 45 -14.36 6.84 14.45
C LEU A 45 -13.77 7.99 13.64
N CYS A 46 -13.10 7.69 12.52
CA CYS A 46 -12.57 8.71 11.63
C CYS A 46 -13.67 9.68 11.17
N GLN A 47 -14.82 9.15 10.73
CA GLN A 47 -15.98 9.97 10.35
C GLN A 47 -16.55 10.81 11.52
N ARG A 48 -16.59 10.26 12.74
CA ARG A 48 -17.04 11.01 13.93
C ARG A 48 -16.14 12.21 14.24
N PHE A 49 -14.84 12.07 14.01
CA PHE A 49 -13.87 13.16 14.14
C PHE A 49 -13.76 14.03 12.88
N GLN A 50 -14.69 13.90 11.93
CA GLN A 50 -14.69 14.60 10.65
C GLN A 50 -13.39 14.40 9.86
N GLY A 51 -12.69 13.29 10.10
CA GLY A 51 -11.43 12.97 9.45
C GLY A 51 -11.61 12.32 8.08
N THR A 52 -10.55 12.38 7.28
CA THR A 52 -10.46 11.74 5.97
C THR A 52 -9.54 10.52 6.03
N LEU A 53 -9.97 9.40 5.44
CA LEU A 53 -9.16 8.19 5.33
C LEU A 53 -8.23 8.29 4.12
N VAL A 54 -6.93 8.08 4.35
CA VAL A 54 -5.90 8.13 3.31
C VAL A 54 -4.89 7.02 3.48
N TRP A 55 -4.41 6.48 2.37
CA TRP A 55 -3.33 5.49 2.31
C TRP A 55 -2.07 6.11 1.76
N ASN A 56 -0.90 5.76 2.31
CA ASN A 56 0.38 6.06 1.67
C ASN A 56 0.85 4.90 0.77
N ARG A 57 1.98 5.10 0.10
CA ARG A 57 2.63 4.11 -0.77
C ARG A 57 3.16 2.87 -0.05
N ASN A 58 3.38 2.96 1.26
CA ASN A 58 3.76 1.82 2.09
C ASN A 58 2.54 0.92 2.40
N GLY A 59 1.34 1.38 2.08
CA GLY A 59 0.08 0.74 2.40
C GLY A 59 -0.38 0.99 3.83
N GLU A 60 0.22 1.95 4.53
CA GLU A 60 -0.27 2.41 5.82
C GLU A 60 -1.48 3.32 5.57
N TRP A 61 -2.54 3.12 6.36
CA TRP A 61 -3.71 3.99 6.32
C TRP A 61 -3.67 4.94 7.52
N PHE A 62 -4.15 6.15 7.30
CA PHE A 62 -4.25 7.19 8.30
C PHE A 62 -5.65 7.79 8.26
N CYS A 63 -6.11 8.26 9.41
CA CYS A 63 -7.22 9.18 9.49
C CYS A 63 -6.65 10.56 9.74
N ILE A 64 -6.77 11.47 8.76
CA ILE A 64 -6.26 12.83 8.86
C ILE A 64 -7.38 13.81 9.19
N TYR A 65 -7.06 14.91 9.89
CA TYR A 65 -8.03 15.98 10.12
C TYR A 65 -8.48 16.61 8.79
N ALA A 66 -9.71 17.15 8.73
CA ALA A 66 -10.23 17.78 7.52
C ALA A 66 -9.46 19.05 7.11
N ASP A 67 -8.87 19.74 8.08
CA ASP A 67 -8.06 20.95 7.95
C ASP A 67 -6.56 20.66 7.95
N ALA A 68 -6.16 19.38 7.90
CA ALA A 68 -4.76 19.01 7.81
C ALA A 68 -4.13 19.59 6.53
N ASP A 69 -2.95 20.18 6.67
CA ASP A 69 -2.15 20.72 5.56
C ASP A 69 -1.44 19.58 4.81
N VAL A 70 -2.23 18.68 4.23
CA VAL A 70 -1.77 17.53 3.46
C VAL A 70 -2.36 17.62 2.07
N ASP A 71 -1.51 17.89 1.08
CA ASP A 71 -1.93 17.81 -0.32
C ASP A 71 -2.05 16.34 -0.75
N ILE A 72 -3.27 15.82 -0.67
CA ILE A 72 -3.61 14.45 -1.11
C ILE A 72 -3.39 14.27 -2.61
N ASN A 73 -3.39 15.36 -3.39
CA ASN A 73 -3.16 15.33 -4.83
C ASN A 73 -1.70 15.52 -5.20
N GLU A 74 -0.78 15.57 -4.24
CA GLU A 74 0.63 15.68 -4.53
C GLU A 74 1.13 14.43 -5.27
N GLU A 75 1.78 14.65 -6.41
CA GLU A 75 2.32 13.62 -7.29
C GLU A 75 3.83 13.81 -7.51
N ASP A 76 4.55 12.71 -7.67
CA ASP A 76 5.95 12.70 -8.11
C ASP A 76 6.15 11.75 -9.30
N LYS A 77 7.40 11.37 -9.61
CA LYS A 77 7.73 10.43 -10.70
C LYS A 77 7.02 9.07 -10.60
N LEU A 78 6.60 8.66 -9.40
CA LEU A 78 5.82 7.43 -9.17
C LEU A 78 4.29 7.67 -9.15
N GLY A 79 3.82 8.89 -9.38
CA GLY A 79 2.40 9.28 -9.34
C GLY A 79 1.97 9.80 -7.97
N LYS A 80 0.74 9.52 -7.54
CA LYS A 80 0.21 9.99 -6.24
C LYS A 80 0.99 9.46 -5.04
N LYS A 81 1.20 10.31 -4.04
CA LYS A 81 1.81 9.93 -2.76
C LYS A 81 0.79 9.35 -1.78
N TYR A 82 -0.42 9.90 -1.82
CA TYR A 82 -1.54 9.49 -0.98
C TYR A 82 -2.74 9.05 -1.82
N PHE A 83 -3.53 8.14 -1.28
CA PHE A 83 -4.69 7.56 -1.96
C PHE A 83 -5.89 7.61 -1.02
N ALA A 84 -6.97 8.30 -1.40
CA ALA A 84 -8.21 8.32 -0.61
C ALA A 84 -9.03 7.02 -0.73
N LYS A 85 -8.81 6.25 -1.81
CA LYS A 85 -9.48 4.96 -2.04
C LYS A 85 -8.46 3.85 -2.09
N PHE A 86 -8.77 2.76 -1.40
CA PHE A 86 -7.94 1.55 -1.42
C PHE A 86 -7.78 0.95 -2.83
N GLU A 87 -8.79 1.08 -3.69
CA GLU A 87 -8.71 0.61 -5.07
C GLU A 87 -7.62 1.33 -5.87
N ASP A 88 -7.49 2.63 -5.67
CA ASP A 88 -6.48 3.46 -6.34
C ASP A 88 -5.08 3.08 -5.87
N PHE A 89 -4.90 2.91 -4.55
CA PHE A 89 -3.67 2.36 -3.98
C PHE A 89 -3.33 0.98 -4.57
N ARG A 90 -4.32 0.09 -4.68
CA ARG A 90 -4.11 -1.26 -5.23
C ARG A 90 -3.68 -1.22 -6.70
N LYS A 91 -4.32 -0.39 -7.52
CA LYS A 91 -3.95 -0.18 -8.93
C LYS A 91 -2.53 0.36 -9.05
N TRP A 92 -2.20 1.38 -8.25
CA TRP A 92 -0.87 1.94 -8.18
C TRP A 92 0.18 0.90 -7.77
N LYS A 93 -0.07 0.14 -6.68
CA LYS A 93 0.84 -0.88 -6.17
C LYS A 93 1.09 -1.98 -7.20
N LYS A 94 0.06 -2.39 -7.94
CA LYS A 94 0.20 -3.37 -9.02
C LYS A 94 1.15 -2.83 -10.10
N LYS A 95 0.90 -1.62 -10.59
CA LYS A 95 1.74 -0.96 -11.60
C LYS A 95 3.18 -0.79 -11.13
N TYR A 96 3.38 -0.25 -9.92
CA TYR A 96 4.70 -0.09 -9.30
C TYR A 96 5.48 -1.41 -9.27
N THR A 97 4.83 -2.50 -8.83
CA THR A 97 5.47 -3.81 -8.75
C THR A 97 5.84 -4.36 -10.13
N GLU A 98 4.95 -4.19 -11.12
CA GLU A 98 5.24 -4.59 -12.51
C GLU A 98 6.43 -3.81 -13.10
N ASP A 99 6.47 -2.49 -12.91
CA ASP A 99 7.55 -1.65 -13.41
C ASP A 99 8.88 -1.94 -12.69
N TYR A 100 8.83 -2.21 -11.39
CA TYR A 100 10.00 -2.60 -10.60
C TYR A 100 10.58 -3.94 -11.07
N TYR A 101 9.75 -4.97 -11.28
CA TYR A 101 10.24 -6.27 -11.79
C TYR A 101 10.78 -6.18 -13.21
N LYS A 102 10.20 -5.35 -14.09
CA LYS A 102 10.76 -5.12 -15.43
C LYS A 102 12.17 -4.54 -15.38
N LEU A 103 12.42 -3.62 -14.45
CA LEU A 103 13.74 -3.04 -14.25
C LEU A 103 14.72 -4.07 -13.67
N GLU A 104 14.30 -4.87 -12.69
CA GLU A 104 15.11 -5.97 -12.15
C GLU A 104 15.45 -7.00 -13.23
N ASP A 105 14.50 -7.44 -14.03
CA ASP A 105 14.73 -8.37 -15.14
C ASP A 105 15.70 -7.78 -16.17
N ARG A 106 15.61 -6.48 -16.46
CA ARG A 106 16.54 -5.80 -17.37
C ARG A 106 17.98 -5.86 -16.85
N THR A 107 18.21 -5.76 -15.54
CA THR A 107 19.58 -5.85 -14.98
C THR A 107 20.25 -7.20 -15.22
N LEU A 108 19.48 -8.27 -15.43
CA LEU A 108 20.01 -9.60 -15.74
C LEU A 108 20.52 -9.74 -17.17
N THR A 109 20.14 -8.82 -18.06
CA THR A 109 20.42 -8.89 -19.50
C THR A 109 21.39 -7.82 -19.99
N ILE A 110 21.79 -6.89 -19.13
CA ILE A 110 22.69 -5.78 -19.49
C ILE A 110 24.14 -6.21 -19.33
N ASP A 111 24.91 -6.11 -20.41
CA ASP A 111 26.36 -6.31 -20.42
C ASP A 111 27.16 -5.00 -20.27
N ASP A 112 26.52 -3.84 -20.53
CA ASP A 112 27.14 -2.51 -20.43
C ASP A 112 27.11 -1.96 -19.01
N GLU A 113 28.28 -1.58 -18.48
CA GLU A 113 28.43 -1.14 -17.09
C GLU A 113 27.74 0.21 -16.81
N GLU A 114 27.70 1.11 -17.80
CA GLU A 114 27.02 2.41 -17.64
C GLU A 114 25.50 2.24 -17.62
N GLU A 115 24.95 1.44 -18.52
CA GLU A 115 23.53 1.10 -18.54
C GLU A 115 23.10 0.40 -17.25
N PHE A 116 23.91 -0.53 -16.74
CA PHE A 116 23.64 -1.21 -15.47
C PHE A 116 23.53 -0.20 -14.31
N LYS A 117 24.50 0.72 -14.20
CA LYS A 117 24.50 1.78 -13.17
C LYS A 117 23.27 2.68 -13.28
N GLN A 118 22.80 2.98 -14.50
CA GLN A 118 21.59 3.77 -14.69
C GLN A 118 20.35 3.04 -14.16
N VAL A 119 20.19 1.75 -14.47
CA VAL A 119 19.06 0.95 -13.98
C VAL A 119 19.10 0.78 -12.46
N GLU A 120 20.28 0.55 -11.89
CA GLU A 120 20.45 0.46 -10.43
C GLU A 120 20.05 1.77 -9.72
N ASN A 121 20.46 2.92 -10.27
CA ASN A 121 20.07 4.22 -9.76
C ASN A 121 18.54 4.44 -9.83
N GLN A 122 17.91 3.99 -10.91
CA GLN A 122 16.45 4.04 -11.05
C GLN A 122 15.76 3.17 -9.98
N LEU A 123 16.21 1.92 -9.79
CA LEU A 123 15.67 1.04 -8.74
C LEU A 123 15.82 1.65 -7.34
N ARG A 124 16.97 2.29 -7.07
CA ARG A 124 17.24 2.99 -5.81
C ARG A 124 16.32 4.19 -5.63
N GLU A 125 16.14 5.01 -6.66
CA GLU A 125 15.23 6.16 -6.65
C GLU A 125 13.78 5.71 -6.40
N MET A 126 13.31 4.67 -7.10
CA MET A 126 11.97 4.10 -6.91
C MET A 126 11.74 3.66 -5.47
N ARG A 127 12.72 2.97 -4.85
CA ARG A 127 12.64 2.53 -3.46
C ARG A 127 12.61 3.72 -2.49
N HIS A 128 13.41 4.75 -2.76
CA HIS A 128 13.44 5.96 -1.95
C HIS A 128 12.10 6.71 -2.02
N LEU A 129 11.57 6.96 -3.22
CA LEU A 129 10.29 7.66 -3.43
C LEU A 129 9.08 6.87 -2.89
N LYS A 130 9.15 5.54 -2.84
CA LYS A 130 8.13 4.73 -2.19
C LYS A 130 8.13 4.91 -0.67
N ASN A 131 9.30 4.83 -0.04
CA ASN A 131 9.42 4.78 1.42
C ASN A 131 9.56 6.15 2.08
N GLY A 132 9.87 7.20 1.31
CA GLY A 132 10.22 8.53 1.83
C GLY A 132 9.07 9.30 2.45
N TYR A 133 7.82 8.91 2.22
CA TYR A 133 6.65 9.66 2.65
C TYR A 133 6.02 9.04 3.89
N LYS A 134 6.31 9.65 5.04
CA LYS A 134 5.61 9.42 6.31
C LYS A 134 4.58 10.53 6.51
N MET A 135 3.39 10.18 7.00
CA MET A 135 2.41 11.18 7.42
C MET A 135 2.92 11.86 8.69
N ASP A 136 2.86 13.19 8.75
CA ASP A 136 3.17 13.91 9.98
C ASP A 136 2.10 13.57 11.04
N SER A 137 2.57 13.22 12.24
CA SER A 137 1.72 12.99 13.41
C SER A 137 0.79 14.16 13.73
N ALA A 138 1.19 15.41 13.42
CA ALA A 138 0.34 16.58 13.64
C ALA A 138 -0.95 16.55 12.79
N ASN A 139 -0.91 15.89 11.64
CA ASN A 139 -2.02 15.80 10.70
C ASN A 139 -2.92 14.58 10.96
N VAL A 140 -2.49 13.64 11.81
CA VAL A 140 -3.22 12.39 12.09
C VAL A 140 -4.08 12.57 13.34
N ILE A 141 -5.34 12.14 13.24
CA ILE A 141 -6.25 12.13 14.38
C ILE A 141 -5.70 11.17 15.44
N THR A 142 -5.30 11.75 16.58
CA THR A 142 -4.87 11.02 17.77
C THR A 142 -6.00 11.05 18.80
N ILE A 143 -6.42 9.86 19.25
CA ILE A 143 -7.31 9.74 20.41
C ILE A 143 -6.38 9.73 21.62
N ASN A 144 -6.13 10.89 22.20
CA ASN A 144 -5.54 10.96 23.54
C ASN A 144 -6.59 10.39 24.51
N GLY A 145 -6.29 9.20 25.05
CA GLY A 145 -7.10 8.54 26.07
C GLY A 145 -7.06 9.27 27.41
#